data_AF-A0A9W5VV79-F1
#
_entry.id   AF-A0A9W5VV79-F1
#
_cell.length_a   1.000
_cell.length_b   1.000
_cell.length_c   1.000
_cell.angle_alpha   90.00
_cell.angle_beta   90.00
_cell.angle_gamma   90.00
#
_symmetry.space_group_name_H-M   'P 1'
#
loop_
_entity.id
_entity.type
_entity.pdbx_description
1 polymer ?
#
loop_
_entity_poly.entity_id
_entity_poly.type
_entity_poly.pdbx_seq_one_letter_code
_entity_poly.pdbx_strand_id
1 'polypeptide(L)'
;MKPQVVPTDLSYPYFRRQDGSISIWDDPSINGGIALIDGYTPLTNLGAVLGKARSYNYMDEADIVLLKLVGDCIAINEDQLKRLMQSRMTRSQVSVRLKKFRRHGFVERWDISSSESEGKPPAPFTLGLAGYIFLKHYYNKQFFMEPTRWQTLGLTAIQRYVAINEIRCKVYETNGLRGFKWQGAILNNPQLIKSFAVMEVATIKGSFNFVLERVQQSKDYLNYLSERLMRWEQVYQQYKYLPIHEMGKHKTMFVISVSCWDLAMDIAKNLNLESYNLPCLFCIEEYIETEGLSKSFYLKQVVDAKPKLAKVDMPFFD
;
A
#
# COMPACT_ATOMS: atom_id res chain seq x y z
N MET A 1 -3.10 25.05 42.75
CA MET A 1 -2.93 24.06 41.65
C MET A 1 -1.45 23.96 41.35
N LYS A 2 -0.86 22.76 41.40
CA LYS A 2 0.52 22.58 40.91
C LYS A 2 0.47 22.69 39.38
N PRO A 3 1.31 23.52 38.75
CA PRO A 3 1.36 23.59 37.29
C PRO A 3 1.70 22.21 36.74
N GLN A 4 0.93 21.74 35.75
CA GLN A 4 1.28 20.53 35.01
C GLN A 4 2.64 20.76 34.33
N VAL A 5 3.58 19.88 34.63
CA VAL A 5 4.88 19.84 33.97
C VAL A 5 4.61 19.48 32.51
N VAL A 6 4.82 20.43 31.60
CA VAL A 6 4.82 20.16 30.16
C VAL A 6 6.06 19.30 29.90
N PRO A 7 5.93 18.09 29.34
CA PRO A 7 7.08 17.26 29.00
C PRO A 7 8.03 18.04 28.09
N THR A 8 9.27 18.23 28.54
CA THR A 8 10.33 18.95 27.81
C THR A 8 10.89 18.15 26.64
N ASP A 9 10.52 16.88 26.53
CA ASP A 9 10.90 16.02 25.42
C ASP A 9 9.64 15.67 24.61
N LEU A 10 9.37 16.48 23.59
CA LEU A 10 8.35 16.25 22.56
C LEU A 10 8.89 15.34 21.44
N SER A 11 9.92 14.53 21.70
CA SER A 11 10.37 13.55 20.71
C SER A 11 9.23 12.56 20.44
N TYR A 12 8.76 12.55 19.20
CA TYR A 12 7.87 11.51 18.72
C TYR A 12 8.59 10.18 18.90
N PRO A 13 8.05 9.20 19.65
CA PRO A 13 8.71 7.92 19.78
C PRO A 13 8.67 7.23 18.41
N TYR A 14 9.79 7.25 17.71
CA TYR A 14 9.94 6.54 16.45
C TYR A 14 10.09 5.05 16.72
N PHE A 15 9.26 4.24 16.08
CA PHE A 15 9.52 2.80 15.97
C PHE A 15 10.57 2.58 14.89
N ARG A 16 11.70 2.01 15.31
CA ARG A 16 12.86 1.76 14.45
C ARG A 16 12.91 0.29 14.06
N ARG A 17 13.59 0.01 12.96
CA ARG A 17 13.96 -1.34 12.53
C ARG A 17 15.04 -1.90 13.44
N GLN A 18 15.30 -3.20 13.32
CA GLN A 18 16.35 -3.87 14.11
C GLN A 18 17.76 -3.30 13.89
N ASP A 19 18.02 -2.73 12.71
CA ASP A 19 19.28 -2.05 12.37
C ASP A 19 19.36 -0.59 12.86
N GLY A 20 18.32 -0.09 13.55
CA GLY A 20 18.21 1.28 14.04
C GLY A 20 17.68 2.29 13.01
N SER A 21 17.48 1.89 11.75
CA SER A 21 16.93 2.75 10.70
C SER A 21 15.41 2.89 10.81
N ILE A 22 14.83 3.88 10.13
CA ILE A 22 13.38 4.06 10.00
C ILE A 22 13.00 3.74 8.56
N SER A 23 11.94 2.94 8.39
CA SER A 23 11.42 2.69 7.04
C SER A 23 10.88 3.99 6.44
N ILE A 24 11.36 4.34 5.25
CA ILE A 24 10.85 5.53 4.53
C ILE A 24 9.35 5.45 4.27
N TRP A 25 8.77 4.25 4.20
CA TRP A 25 7.33 4.05 3.99
C TRP A 25 6.50 4.12 5.28
N ASP A 26 7.12 4.49 6.39
CA ASP A 26 6.44 4.75 7.65
C ASP A 26 7.10 5.86 8.46
N ASP A 27 7.97 6.66 7.83
CA ASP A 27 8.69 7.73 8.49
C ASP A 27 7.78 8.96 8.71
N PRO A 28 7.54 9.38 9.97
CA PRO A 28 6.78 10.60 10.29
C PRO A 28 7.46 11.90 9.84
N SER A 29 8.78 11.93 9.69
CA SER A 29 9.57 13.11 9.33
C SER A 29 9.60 13.39 7.82
N ILE A 30 8.95 12.54 7.02
CA ILE A 30 8.96 12.59 5.57
C ILE A 30 8.49 13.94 5.03
N ASN A 31 9.24 14.50 4.09
CA ASN A 31 8.91 15.71 3.38
C ASN A 31 9.17 15.56 1.87
N GLY A 32 8.65 16.49 1.07
CA GLY A 32 8.75 16.43 -0.38
C GLY A 32 7.45 16.79 -1.10
N GLY A 33 7.40 16.44 -2.38
CA GLY A 33 6.31 16.84 -3.27
C GLY A 33 6.51 16.34 -4.70
N ILE A 34 5.64 16.79 -5.60
CA ILE A 34 5.75 16.46 -7.02
C ILE A 34 7.00 17.11 -7.61
N ALA A 35 7.90 16.29 -8.16
CA ALA A 35 9.06 16.74 -8.89
C ALA A 35 8.71 16.98 -10.37
N LEU A 36 8.72 18.24 -10.77
CA LEU A 36 8.55 18.60 -12.17
C LEU A 36 9.81 18.23 -12.98
N ILE A 37 9.61 17.97 -14.26
CA ILE A 37 10.69 17.68 -15.22
C ILE A 37 10.89 18.87 -16.14
N ASP A 38 12.11 19.05 -16.66
CA ASP A 38 12.35 20.05 -17.70
C ASP A 38 11.44 19.83 -18.91
N GLY A 39 10.85 20.93 -19.39
CA GLY A 39 9.87 20.90 -20.49
C GLY A 39 8.50 20.33 -20.10
N TYR A 40 8.14 20.37 -18.81
CA TYR A 40 6.81 19.99 -18.34
C TYR A 40 5.72 20.85 -18.99
N THR A 41 4.87 20.20 -19.79
CA THR A 41 3.77 20.79 -20.56
C THR A 41 2.52 19.93 -20.37
N PRO A 42 1.86 20.02 -19.20
CA PRO A 42 0.77 19.12 -18.85
C PRO A 42 -0.45 19.36 -19.73
N LEU A 43 -1.09 18.27 -20.12
CA LEU A 43 -2.32 18.31 -20.90
C LEU A 43 -3.53 18.22 -19.97
N THR A 44 -4.47 19.16 -20.11
CA THR A 44 -5.58 19.33 -19.15
C THR A 44 -6.95 19.04 -19.75
N ASN A 45 -7.06 18.88 -21.06
CA ASN A 45 -8.33 18.64 -21.76
C ASN A 45 -8.31 17.34 -22.57
N LEU A 46 -9.48 16.71 -22.71
CA LEU A 46 -9.61 15.41 -23.35
C LEU A 46 -9.10 15.39 -24.80
N GLY A 47 -9.40 16.42 -25.59
CA GLY A 47 -8.97 16.51 -26.98
C GLY A 47 -7.45 16.52 -27.13
N ALA A 48 -6.75 17.33 -26.34
CA ALA A 48 -5.30 17.40 -26.32
C ALA A 48 -4.67 16.10 -25.81
N VAL A 49 -5.25 15.49 -24.78
CA VAL A 49 -4.78 14.20 -24.23
C VAL A 49 -4.89 13.08 -25.26
N LEU A 50 -6.05 12.93 -25.90
CA LEU A 50 -6.25 11.90 -26.94
C LEU A 50 -5.44 12.20 -28.19
N GLY A 51 -5.35 13.46 -28.61
CA GLY A 51 -4.52 13.89 -29.73
C GLY A 51 -3.05 13.57 -29.50
N LYS A 52 -2.54 13.80 -28.28
CA LYS A 52 -1.17 13.43 -27.93
C LYS A 52 -0.98 11.92 -27.85
N ALA A 53 -1.89 11.19 -27.20
CA ALA A 53 -1.81 9.74 -27.10
C ALA A 53 -1.79 9.06 -28.48
N ARG A 54 -2.56 9.60 -29.44
CA ARG A 54 -2.62 9.12 -30.83
C ARG A 54 -1.55 9.72 -31.75
N SER A 55 -0.74 10.66 -31.25
CA SER A 55 0.35 11.22 -32.05
C SER A 55 1.37 10.14 -32.37
N TYR A 56 1.98 10.25 -33.55
CA TYR A 56 2.85 9.22 -34.12
C TYR A 56 3.90 8.75 -33.10
N ASN A 57 3.90 7.45 -32.82
CA ASN A 57 4.79 6.75 -31.88
C ASN A 57 4.82 7.29 -30.44
N TYR A 58 3.79 8.01 -29.98
CA TYR A 58 3.78 8.49 -28.59
C TYR A 58 3.38 7.41 -27.59
N MET A 59 2.35 6.62 -27.86
CA MET A 59 1.90 5.51 -27.00
C MET A 59 1.69 4.21 -27.81
N ASP A 60 2.34 3.14 -27.37
CA ASP A 60 2.06 1.76 -27.79
C ASP A 60 1.17 1.02 -26.75
N GLU A 61 0.85 -0.25 -26.99
CA GLU A 61 0.06 -1.05 -26.03
C GLU A 61 0.77 -1.17 -24.67
N ALA A 62 2.09 -1.32 -24.67
CA ALA A 62 2.87 -1.48 -23.44
C ALA A 62 2.89 -0.18 -22.62
N ASP A 63 2.86 0.98 -23.27
CA ASP A 63 2.67 2.30 -22.68
C ASP A 63 1.30 2.41 -21.99
N ILE A 64 0.22 1.95 -22.65
CA ILE A 64 -1.13 1.95 -22.07
C ILE A 64 -1.18 1.05 -20.83
N VAL A 65 -0.57 -0.14 -20.91
CA VAL A 65 -0.49 -1.07 -19.77
C VAL A 65 0.31 -0.46 -18.62
N LEU A 66 1.46 0.16 -18.90
CA LEU A 66 2.27 0.84 -17.87
C LEU A 66 1.47 1.96 -17.20
N LEU A 67 0.79 2.80 -17.99
CA LEU A 67 -0.03 3.90 -17.46
C LEU A 67 -1.19 3.38 -16.61
N LYS A 68 -1.89 2.35 -17.10
CA LYS A 68 -2.97 1.69 -16.36
C LYS A 68 -2.46 1.08 -15.06
N LEU A 69 -1.28 0.48 -15.06
CA LEU A 69 -0.67 -0.09 -13.86
C LEU A 69 -0.39 0.97 -12.79
N VAL A 70 0.14 2.14 -13.18
CA VAL A 70 0.29 3.29 -12.27
C VAL A 70 -1.06 3.70 -11.68
N GLY A 71 -2.12 3.71 -12.50
CA GLY A 71 -3.48 4.00 -12.05
C GLY A 71 -4.05 2.97 -11.07
N ASP A 72 -3.95 1.68 -11.39
CA ASP A 72 -4.46 0.57 -10.59
C ASP A 72 -3.71 0.41 -9.27
N CYS A 73 -2.45 0.84 -9.21
CA CYS A 73 -1.66 0.84 -7.99
C CYS A 73 -1.86 2.11 -7.15
N ILE A 74 -2.52 3.15 -7.69
CA ILE A 74 -2.74 4.47 -7.06
C ILE A 74 -1.42 5.26 -6.84
N ALA A 75 -0.46 4.68 -6.12
CA ALA A 75 0.91 5.17 -5.99
C ALA A 75 1.88 3.98 -5.94
N ILE A 76 2.95 4.02 -6.75
CA ILE A 76 3.86 2.88 -6.93
C ILE A 76 5.28 3.38 -7.19
N ASN A 77 6.30 2.71 -6.65
CA ASN A 77 7.68 3.08 -6.92
C ASN A 77 8.20 2.49 -8.26
N GLU A 78 9.29 3.05 -8.77
CA GLU A 78 9.82 2.65 -10.08
C GLU A 78 10.32 1.20 -10.10
N ASP A 79 10.86 0.68 -8.99
CA ASP A 79 11.33 -0.71 -8.94
C ASP A 79 10.17 -1.70 -8.99
N GLN A 80 9.08 -1.43 -8.27
CA GLN A 80 7.83 -2.18 -8.33
C GLN A 80 7.28 -2.21 -9.77
N LEU A 81 7.24 -1.07 -10.47
CA LEU A 81 6.84 -1.02 -11.88
C LEU A 81 7.75 -1.85 -12.77
N LYS A 82 9.07 -1.80 -12.55
CA LYS A 82 10.05 -2.58 -13.31
C LYS A 82 9.86 -4.09 -13.14
N ARG A 83 9.58 -4.56 -11.93
CA ARG A 83 9.29 -5.98 -11.67
C ARG A 83 7.97 -6.41 -12.31
N LEU A 84 6.91 -5.61 -12.15
CA LEU A 84 5.59 -5.93 -12.73
C LEU A 84 5.57 -5.90 -14.26
N MET A 85 6.40 -5.07 -14.89
CA MET A 85 6.45 -4.91 -16.34
C MET A 85 7.49 -5.80 -17.03
N GLN A 86 8.22 -6.63 -16.29
CA GLN A 86 9.38 -7.39 -16.81
C GLN A 86 9.05 -8.30 -18.00
N SER A 87 7.82 -8.79 -18.10
CA SER A 87 7.36 -9.62 -19.23
C SER A 87 7.05 -8.83 -20.50
N ARG A 88 6.90 -7.51 -20.41
CA ARG A 88 6.50 -6.63 -21.52
C ARG A 88 7.59 -5.63 -21.93
N MET A 89 8.48 -5.25 -21.02
CA MET A 89 9.54 -4.29 -21.31
C MET A 89 10.71 -4.40 -20.33
N THR A 90 11.90 -3.97 -20.78
CA THR A 90 13.10 -3.96 -19.94
C THR A 90 13.04 -2.86 -18.88
N ARG A 91 13.82 -3.02 -17.81
CA ARG A 91 13.92 -2.03 -16.73
C ARG A 91 14.23 -0.62 -17.24
N SER A 92 15.14 -0.48 -18.21
CA SER A 92 15.51 0.80 -18.81
C SER A 92 14.38 1.40 -19.64
N GLN A 93 13.63 0.57 -20.38
CA GLN A 93 12.48 1.01 -21.15
C GLN A 93 11.37 1.58 -20.24
N VAL A 94 11.12 0.97 -19.08
CA VAL A 94 10.19 1.51 -18.08
C VAL A 94 10.58 2.94 -17.69
N SER A 95 11.85 3.16 -17.31
CA SER A 95 12.35 4.48 -16.92
C SER A 95 12.19 5.52 -18.03
N VAL A 96 12.52 5.15 -19.28
CA VAL A 96 12.38 6.04 -20.45
C VAL A 96 10.91 6.40 -20.69
N ARG A 97 9.99 5.42 -20.61
CA ARG A 97 8.55 5.65 -20.79
C ARG A 97 7.96 6.51 -19.69
N LEU A 98 8.32 6.29 -18.42
CA LEU A 98 7.92 7.15 -17.31
C LEU A 98 8.40 8.59 -17.50
N LYS A 99 9.65 8.79 -17.94
CA LYS A 99 10.18 10.13 -18.26
C LYS A 99 9.38 10.80 -19.38
N LYS A 100 9.00 10.05 -20.43
CA LYS A 100 8.14 10.51 -21.53
C LYS A 100 6.74 10.92 -21.03
N PHE A 101 6.14 10.13 -20.14
CA PHE A 101 4.82 10.42 -19.57
C PHE A 101 4.82 11.65 -18.66
N ARG A 102 5.88 11.84 -17.86
CA ARG A 102 6.02 13.02 -16.99
C ARG A 102 5.94 14.33 -17.76
N ARG A 103 6.60 14.41 -18.93
CA ARG A 103 6.64 15.66 -19.74
C ARG A 103 5.26 16.22 -20.06
N HIS A 104 4.24 15.38 -20.21
CA HIS A 104 2.89 15.80 -20.58
C HIS A 104 1.85 15.55 -19.47
N GLY A 105 2.30 15.30 -18.24
CA GLY A 105 1.42 15.10 -17.08
C GLY A 105 0.62 13.81 -17.13
N PHE A 106 1.08 12.76 -17.82
CA PHE A 106 0.43 11.44 -17.77
C PHE A 106 0.70 10.73 -16.44
N VAL A 107 1.90 10.90 -15.90
CA VAL A 107 2.28 10.43 -14.56
C VAL A 107 3.03 11.55 -13.85
N GLU A 108 2.94 11.59 -12.54
CA GLU A 108 3.70 12.48 -11.68
C GLU A 108 4.72 11.66 -10.88
N ARG A 109 5.92 12.21 -10.72
CA ARG A 109 6.96 11.62 -9.87
C ARG A 109 7.06 12.44 -8.59
N TRP A 110 7.14 11.78 -7.46
CA TRP A 110 7.33 12.41 -6.17
C TRP A 110 8.81 12.38 -5.79
N ASP A 111 9.35 13.51 -5.34
CA ASP A 111 10.59 13.53 -4.59
C ASP A 111 10.26 13.46 -3.11
N ILE A 112 11.00 12.61 -2.43
CA ILE A 112 10.79 12.31 -1.02
C ILE A 112 12.15 12.45 -0.35
N SER A 113 12.16 13.06 0.82
CA SER A 113 13.30 13.10 1.72
C SER A 113 12.84 12.84 3.15
N SER A 114 13.78 12.39 3.97
CA SER A 114 13.59 12.07 5.38
C SER A 114 14.75 12.68 6.16
N SER A 115 14.50 13.17 7.37
CA SER A 115 15.58 13.63 8.26
C SER A 115 16.34 12.46 8.90
N GLU A 116 15.79 11.25 8.81
CA GLU A 116 16.28 10.03 9.44
C GLU A 116 17.00 9.10 8.46
N SER A 117 17.10 9.48 7.17
CA SER A 117 17.73 8.70 6.12
C SER A 117 18.65 9.57 5.26
N GLU A 118 19.92 9.17 5.17
CA GLU A 118 20.94 9.89 4.37
C GLU A 118 20.85 9.58 2.86
N GLY A 119 20.10 8.55 2.46
CA GLY A 119 19.96 8.12 1.06
C GLY A 119 18.79 8.78 0.33
N LYS A 120 18.90 8.93 -1.00
CA LYS A 120 17.74 9.34 -1.82
C LYS A 120 16.76 8.16 -1.92
N PRO A 121 15.56 8.26 -1.34
CA PRO A 121 14.63 7.15 -1.32
C PRO A 121 14.06 6.86 -2.72
N PRO A 122 13.49 5.65 -2.93
CA PRO A 122 12.84 5.31 -4.19
C PRO A 122 11.71 6.30 -4.48
N ALA A 123 11.73 6.93 -5.66
CA ALA A 123 10.73 7.92 -6.02
C ALA A 123 9.42 7.24 -6.47
N PRO A 124 8.28 7.49 -5.80
CA PRO A 124 7.00 6.96 -6.23
C PRO A 124 6.40 7.76 -7.38
N PHE A 125 5.54 7.09 -8.13
CA PHE A 125 4.78 7.60 -9.25
C PHE A 125 3.29 7.48 -8.96
N THR A 126 2.56 8.52 -9.32
CA THR A 126 1.09 8.56 -9.32
C THR A 126 0.59 8.95 -10.71
N LEU A 127 -0.70 8.77 -10.99
CA LEU A 127 -1.27 9.36 -12.19
C LEU A 127 -1.20 10.89 -12.15
N GLY A 128 -0.85 11.48 -13.28
CA GLY A 128 -1.04 12.91 -13.52
C GLY A 128 -2.39 13.19 -14.18
N LEU A 129 -2.70 14.47 -14.40
CA LEU A 129 -4.01 14.90 -14.92
C LEU A 129 -4.31 14.31 -16.30
N ALA A 130 -3.33 14.32 -17.21
CA ALA A 130 -3.50 13.75 -18.55
C ALA A 130 -3.75 12.24 -18.49
N GLY A 131 -3.05 11.53 -17.58
CA GLY A 131 -3.18 10.09 -17.39
C GLY A 131 -4.54 9.71 -16.81
N TYR A 132 -5.01 10.48 -15.83
CA TYR A 132 -6.34 10.33 -15.28
C TYR A 132 -7.42 10.54 -16.35
N ILE A 133 -7.36 11.62 -17.12
CA ILE A 133 -8.32 11.91 -18.20
C ILE A 133 -8.31 10.78 -19.25
N PHE A 134 -7.11 10.35 -19.68
CA PHE A 134 -6.94 9.28 -20.64
C PHE A 134 -7.56 7.96 -20.16
N LEU A 135 -7.21 7.52 -18.95
CA LEU A 135 -7.72 6.27 -18.40
C LEU A 135 -9.21 6.34 -18.09
N LYS A 136 -9.74 7.47 -17.60
CA LYS A 136 -11.18 7.63 -17.38
C LYS A 136 -12.00 7.64 -18.66
N HIS A 137 -11.42 8.05 -19.79
CA HIS A 137 -12.08 7.94 -21.09
C HIS A 137 -12.28 6.48 -21.51
N TYR A 138 -11.23 5.65 -21.41
CA TYR A 138 -11.28 4.24 -21.85
C TYR A 138 -11.81 3.25 -20.79
N TYR A 139 -11.61 3.55 -19.51
CA TYR A 139 -11.97 2.72 -18.36
C TYR A 139 -12.88 3.50 -17.40
N ASN A 140 -13.98 4.06 -17.93
CA ASN A 140 -14.86 4.98 -17.21
C ASN A 140 -15.42 4.46 -15.88
N LYS A 141 -15.68 3.15 -15.76
CA LYS A 141 -16.18 2.51 -14.54
C LYS A 141 -15.10 2.21 -13.50
N GLN A 142 -13.83 2.20 -13.89
CA GLN A 142 -12.74 1.91 -12.98
C GLN A 142 -12.42 3.13 -12.09
N PHE A 143 -11.99 2.82 -10.87
CA PHE A 143 -11.50 3.83 -9.95
C PHE A 143 -10.05 4.16 -10.30
N PHE A 144 -9.78 5.44 -10.49
CA PHE A 144 -8.44 6.00 -10.51
C PHE A 144 -8.42 7.18 -9.54
N MET A 145 -7.34 7.32 -8.78
CA MET A 145 -7.20 8.46 -7.88
C MET A 145 -7.09 9.74 -8.71
N GLU A 146 -7.97 10.69 -8.44
CA GLU A 146 -7.90 12.02 -9.05
C GLU A 146 -6.65 12.74 -8.57
N PRO A 147 -5.80 13.30 -9.46
CA PRO A 147 -4.49 13.84 -9.06
C PRO A 147 -4.57 15.00 -8.05
N THR A 148 -5.64 15.79 -8.06
CA THR A 148 -5.88 16.89 -7.12
C THR A 148 -6.03 16.41 -5.68
N ARG A 149 -6.48 15.17 -5.44
CA ARG A 149 -6.64 14.61 -4.09
C ARG A 149 -5.33 14.47 -3.33
N TRP A 150 -4.19 14.42 -4.02
CA TRP A 150 -2.89 14.33 -3.35
C TRP A 150 -2.54 15.59 -2.55
N GLN A 151 -3.17 16.73 -2.87
CA GLN A 151 -3.01 17.98 -2.11
C GLN A 151 -3.56 17.86 -0.68
N THR A 152 -4.62 17.05 -0.49
CA THR A 152 -5.22 16.84 0.84
C THR A 152 -4.68 15.60 1.53
N LEU A 153 -4.38 14.54 0.78
CA LEU A 153 -3.88 13.27 1.33
C LEU A 153 -2.39 13.32 1.73
N GLY A 154 -1.59 14.08 0.99
CA GLY A 154 -0.16 14.26 1.25
C GLY A 154 0.69 12.98 1.09
N LEU A 155 1.97 13.10 1.47
CA LEU A 155 2.97 12.02 1.37
C LEU A 155 2.63 10.82 2.25
N THR A 156 1.98 11.04 3.39
CA THR A 156 1.59 9.95 4.29
C THR A 156 0.67 8.95 3.59
N ALA A 157 -0.21 9.39 2.69
CA ALA A 157 -1.02 8.45 1.93
C ALA A 157 -0.20 7.66 0.90
N ILE A 158 0.77 8.31 0.24
CA ILE A 158 1.67 7.67 -0.74
C ILE A 158 2.45 6.53 -0.07
N GLN A 159 3.01 6.78 1.12
CA GLN A 159 3.71 5.78 1.92
C GLN A 159 2.87 4.49 2.06
N ARG A 160 1.59 4.61 2.44
CA ARG A 160 0.69 3.46 2.64
C ARG A 160 0.44 2.67 1.36
N TYR A 161 0.18 3.38 0.26
CA TYR A 161 -0.09 2.72 -1.03
C TYR A 161 1.15 2.01 -1.56
N VAL A 162 2.33 2.64 -1.47
CA VAL A 162 3.59 2.02 -1.92
C VAL A 162 3.94 0.79 -1.07
N ALA A 163 3.75 0.86 0.25
CA ALA A 163 3.99 -0.26 1.17
C ALA A 163 3.09 -1.47 0.84
N ILE A 164 1.78 -1.26 0.69
CA ILE A 164 0.86 -2.36 0.32
C ILE A 164 1.11 -2.85 -1.11
N ASN A 165 1.52 -1.97 -2.03
CA ASN A 165 1.92 -2.42 -3.36
C ASN A 165 3.17 -3.30 -3.33
N GLU A 166 4.07 -3.18 -2.35
CA GLU A 166 5.20 -4.10 -2.21
C GLU A 166 4.71 -5.52 -1.92
N ILE A 167 3.80 -5.66 -0.94
CA ILE A 167 3.14 -6.92 -0.62
C ILE A 167 2.43 -7.45 -1.88
N ARG A 168 1.66 -6.60 -2.57
CA ARG A 168 0.97 -6.97 -3.80
C ARG A 168 1.92 -7.48 -4.89
N CYS A 169 3.02 -6.78 -5.13
CA CYS A 169 4.04 -7.18 -6.11
C CYS A 169 4.62 -8.55 -5.77
N LYS A 170 5.01 -8.76 -4.51
CA LYS A 170 5.59 -10.03 -4.06
C LYS A 170 4.63 -11.20 -4.22
N VAL A 171 3.36 -11.04 -3.85
CA VAL A 171 2.34 -12.08 -4.06
C VAL A 171 2.04 -12.33 -5.54
N TYR A 172 2.16 -11.30 -6.39
CA TYR A 172 2.03 -11.45 -7.84
C TYR A 172 3.22 -12.21 -8.44
N GLU A 173 4.44 -11.89 -8.01
CA GLU A 173 5.69 -12.51 -8.46
C GLU A 173 5.71 -14.03 -8.18
N THR A 174 5.09 -14.46 -7.08
CA THR A 174 4.96 -15.89 -6.71
C THR A 174 3.75 -16.57 -7.37
N ASN A 175 3.06 -15.90 -8.29
CA ASN A 175 1.80 -16.36 -8.91
C ASN A 175 0.68 -16.70 -7.92
N GLY A 176 0.74 -16.15 -6.70
CA GLY A 176 -0.26 -16.35 -5.65
C GLY A 176 -1.48 -15.43 -5.78
N LEU A 177 -1.35 -14.30 -6.48
CA LEU A 177 -2.42 -13.30 -6.61
C LEU A 177 -3.53 -13.79 -7.56
N ARG A 178 -4.77 -13.86 -7.07
CA ARG A 178 -5.97 -14.18 -7.87
C ARG A 178 -6.89 -12.98 -8.06
N GLY A 179 -6.96 -12.13 -7.04
CA GLY A 179 -7.75 -10.90 -7.06
C GLY A 179 -7.16 -9.86 -6.14
N PHE A 180 -7.30 -8.59 -6.49
CA PHE A 180 -6.85 -7.46 -5.68
C PHE A 180 -7.89 -6.33 -5.76
N LYS A 181 -8.21 -5.72 -4.62
CA LYS A 181 -9.10 -4.55 -4.57
C LYS A 181 -8.64 -3.56 -3.51
N TRP A 182 -8.51 -2.30 -3.89
CA TRP A 182 -8.42 -1.19 -2.94
C TRP A 182 -9.81 -0.93 -2.35
N GLN A 183 -9.87 -0.53 -1.08
CA GLN A 183 -11.13 -0.12 -0.45
C GLN A 183 -12.23 -1.18 -0.54
N GLY A 184 -11.91 -2.42 -0.15
CA GLY A 184 -12.83 -3.55 -0.19
C GLY A 184 -14.09 -3.28 0.63
N ALA A 185 -15.24 -3.22 -0.05
CA ALA A 185 -16.53 -3.03 0.60
C ALA A 185 -17.01 -4.36 1.20
N ILE A 186 -17.14 -4.40 2.53
CA ILE A 186 -17.65 -5.56 3.27
C ILE A 186 -19.18 -5.53 3.28
N LEU A 187 -19.82 -6.68 3.02
CA LEU A 187 -21.27 -6.84 2.87
C LEU A 187 -21.92 -5.96 1.80
N ASN A 188 -21.14 -5.31 0.93
CA ASN A 188 -21.60 -4.22 0.07
C ASN A 188 -22.35 -3.12 0.87
N ASN A 189 -22.02 -2.96 2.16
CA ASN A 189 -22.67 -2.00 3.03
C ASN A 189 -21.83 -0.72 3.10
N PRO A 190 -22.34 0.43 2.61
CA PRO A 190 -21.59 1.69 2.64
C PRO A 190 -21.34 2.23 4.05
N GLN A 191 -22.08 1.76 5.06
CA GLN A 191 -21.92 2.17 6.47
C GLN A 191 -20.81 1.39 7.19
N LEU A 192 -20.40 0.24 6.64
CA LEU A 192 -19.26 -0.49 7.17
C LEU A 192 -17.97 0.14 6.67
N ILE A 193 -16.98 0.20 7.57
CA ILE A 193 -15.66 0.68 7.23
C ILE A 193 -15.08 -0.24 6.17
N LYS A 194 -14.69 0.35 5.03
CA LYS A 194 -13.98 -0.35 3.96
C LYS A 194 -12.58 -0.69 4.45
N SER A 195 -12.09 -1.86 4.08
CA SER A 195 -10.69 -2.19 4.33
C SER A 195 -9.76 -1.32 3.51
N PHE A 196 -8.49 -1.17 3.88
CA PHE A 196 -7.53 -0.46 3.03
C PHE A 196 -7.31 -1.20 1.71
N ALA A 197 -7.03 -2.51 1.77
CA ALA A 197 -6.97 -3.38 0.60
C ALA A 197 -7.50 -4.79 0.90
N VAL A 198 -7.80 -5.55 -0.14
CA VAL A 198 -8.11 -6.98 -0.05
C VAL A 198 -7.40 -7.72 -1.18
N MET A 199 -6.83 -8.88 -0.86
CA MET A 199 -6.17 -9.78 -1.79
C MET A 199 -6.78 -11.17 -1.70
N GLU A 200 -7.14 -11.75 -2.83
CA GLU A 200 -7.41 -13.18 -2.94
C GLU A 200 -6.10 -13.88 -3.26
N VAL A 201 -5.63 -14.69 -2.32
CA VAL A 201 -4.34 -15.37 -2.35
C VAL A 201 -4.57 -16.87 -2.51
N ALA A 202 -4.05 -17.45 -3.58
CA ALA A 202 -4.04 -18.89 -3.77
C ALA A 202 -2.94 -19.53 -2.90
N THR A 203 -3.31 -20.57 -2.15
CA THR A 203 -2.38 -21.40 -1.39
C THR A 203 -2.56 -22.87 -1.76
N ILE A 204 -1.63 -23.73 -1.33
CA ILE A 204 -1.72 -25.19 -1.49
C ILE A 204 -3.01 -25.75 -0.88
N LYS A 205 -3.53 -25.11 0.18
CA LYS A 205 -4.75 -25.53 0.90
C LYS A 205 -6.03 -24.85 0.40
N GLY A 206 -5.94 -24.11 -0.71
CA GLY A 206 -7.04 -23.33 -1.29
C GLY A 206 -6.84 -21.82 -1.15
N SER A 207 -7.78 -21.05 -1.70
CA SER A 207 -7.71 -19.58 -1.67
C SER A 207 -8.12 -19.01 -0.31
N PHE A 208 -7.45 -17.91 0.08
CA PHE A 208 -7.77 -17.09 1.26
C PHE A 208 -7.98 -15.65 0.83
N ASN A 209 -8.85 -14.94 1.55
CA ASN A 209 -8.97 -13.49 1.44
C ASN A 209 -8.12 -12.83 2.53
N PHE A 210 -7.06 -12.15 2.13
CA PHE A 210 -6.25 -11.31 3.01
C PHE A 210 -6.88 -9.92 3.00
N VAL A 211 -7.45 -9.52 4.14
CA VAL A 211 -7.96 -8.16 4.34
C VAL A 211 -6.86 -7.36 4.99
N LEU A 212 -6.25 -6.47 4.20
CA LEU A 212 -5.03 -5.78 4.55
C LEU A 212 -5.31 -4.41 5.14
N GLU A 213 -4.63 -4.12 6.23
CA GLU A 213 -4.58 -2.80 6.83
C GLU A 213 -3.14 -2.36 7.03
N ARG A 214 -2.77 -1.23 6.40
CA ARG A 214 -1.47 -0.59 6.63
C ARG A 214 -1.62 0.42 7.75
N VAL A 215 -0.98 0.11 8.87
CA VAL A 215 -0.76 1.02 10.00
C VAL A 215 0.16 2.16 9.57
N GLN A 216 0.14 3.31 10.24
CA GLN A 216 1.23 4.29 10.15
C GLN A 216 1.60 4.75 11.54
N GLN A 217 2.90 4.76 11.86
CA GLN A 217 3.33 5.17 13.19
C GLN A 217 3.03 6.63 13.46
N SER A 218 2.93 7.49 12.44
CA SER A 218 2.59 8.93 12.52
C SER A 218 1.11 9.23 12.81
N LYS A 219 0.29 8.19 12.98
CA LYS A 219 -1.17 8.27 13.18
C LYS A 219 -1.57 7.47 14.42
N ASP A 220 -2.78 7.71 14.90
CA ASP A 220 -3.38 6.90 15.96
C ASP A 220 -3.77 5.51 15.42
N TYR A 221 -2.78 4.63 15.36
CA TYR A 221 -2.93 3.31 14.79
C TYR A 221 -3.70 2.33 15.68
N LEU A 222 -3.68 2.53 17.00
CA LEU A 222 -4.41 1.67 17.93
C LEU A 222 -5.91 1.87 17.79
N ASN A 223 -6.40 3.12 17.74
CA ASN A 223 -7.81 3.39 17.52
C ASN A 223 -8.23 2.99 16.09
N TYR A 224 -7.37 3.26 15.11
CA TYR A 224 -7.58 2.86 13.72
C TYR A 224 -7.87 1.36 13.54
N LEU A 225 -7.08 0.51 14.21
CA LEU A 225 -7.23 -0.95 14.18
C LEU A 225 -8.41 -1.41 15.04
N SER A 226 -8.56 -0.86 16.25
CA SER A 226 -9.65 -1.23 17.18
C SER A 226 -11.03 -1.02 16.55
N GLU A 227 -11.25 0.13 15.91
CA GLU A 227 -12.53 0.44 15.28
C GLU A 227 -12.87 -0.57 14.17
N ARG A 228 -11.88 -0.95 13.35
CA ARG A 228 -12.05 -1.93 12.27
C ARG A 228 -12.31 -3.33 12.80
N LEU A 229 -11.49 -3.79 13.74
CA LEU A 229 -11.65 -5.09 14.37
C LEU A 229 -13.03 -5.23 15.00
N MET A 230 -13.48 -4.23 15.78
CA MET A 230 -14.81 -4.25 16.39
C MET A 230 -15.94 -4.38 15.36
N ARG A 231 -15.91 -3.60 14.27
CA ARG A 231 -16.96 -3.64 13.26
C ARG A 231 -16.93 -4.92 12.42
N TRP A 232 -15.74 -5.41 12.09
CA TRP A 232 -15.60 -6.58 11.22
C TRP A 232 -15.76 -7.89 11.99
N GLU A 233 -15.46 -7.91 13.28
CA GLU A 233 -15.70 -9.07 14.15
C GLU A 233 -17.18 -9.46 14.17
N GLN A 234 -18.09 -8.48 14.26
CA GLN A 234 -19.53 -8.74 14.22
C GLN A 234 -19.94 -9.47 12.94
N VAL A 235 -19.40 -9.03 11.80
CA VAL A 235 -19.64 -9.67 10.50
C VAL A 235 -19.00 -11.07 10.47
N TYR A 236 -17.76 -11.19 10.91
CA TYR A 236 -17.03 -12.45 10.90
C TYR A 236 -17.68 -13.51 11.80
N GLN A 237 -18.21 -13.14 12.96
CA GLN A 237 -18.91 -14.06 13.85
C GLN A 237 -20.14 -14.69 13.18
N GLN A 238 -20.88 -13.89 12.39
CA GLN A 238 -22.07 -14.33 11.68
C GLN A 238 -21.75 -15.20 10.46
N TYR A 239 -20.79 -14.78 9.63
CA TYR A 239 -20.54 -15.43 8.33
C TYR A 239 -19.36 -16.40 8.34
N LYS A 240 -18.47 -16.34 9.33
CA LYS A 240 -17.17 -17.04 9.41
C LYS A 240 -16.18 -16.68 8.30
N TYR A 241 -16.45 -15.58 7.59
CA TYR A 241 -15.56 -14.89 6.65
C TYR A 241 -16.05 -13.45 6.51
N LEU A 242 -15.25 -12.56 5.92
CA LEU A 242 -15.70 -11.23 5.53
C LEU A 242 -16.14 -11.26 4.05
N PRO A 243 -17.45 -11.07 3.76
CA PRO A 243 -17.95 -11.04 2.39
C PRO A 243 -17.54 -9.73 1.72
N ILE A 244 -16.53 -9.79 0.84
CA ILE A 244 -16.06 -8.64 0.08
C ILE A 244 -16.75 -8.60 -1.29
N HIS A 245 -17.23 -7.42 -1.70
CA HIS A 245 -17.90 -7.25 -2.98
C HIS A 245 -16.96 -7.57 -4.17
N GLU A 246 -17.43 -8.43 -5.07
CA GLU A 246 -16.72 -8.94 -6.27
C GLU A 246 -15.48 -9.80 -5.97
N MET A 247 -15.44 -10.48 -4.82
CA MET A 247 -14.38 -11.44 -4.49
C MET A 247 -14.96 -12.80 -4.07
N GLY A 248 -14.16 -13.85 -4.18
CA GLY A 248 -14.56 -15.21 -3.79
C GLY A 248 -14.89 -15.32 -2.30
N LYS A 249 -15.79 -16.25 -1.95
CA LYS A 249 -16.18 -16.55 -0.56
C LYS A 249 -15.16 -17.48 0.08
N HIS A 250 -14.02 -16.91 0.47
CA HIS A 250 -12.90 -17.64 1.06
C HIS A 250 -12.73 -17.33 2.55
N LYS A 251 -12.02 -18.21 3.26
CA LYS A 251 -11.57 -17.93 4.63
C LYS A 251 -10.82 -16.62 4.66
N THR A 252 -11.11 -15.79 5.65
CA THR A 252 -10.53 -14.45 5.77
C THR A 252 -9.44 -14.43 6.83
N MET A 253 -8.32 -13.80 6.50
CA MET A 253 -7.30 -13.40 7.47
C MET A 253 -7.18 -11.88 7.46
N PHE A 254 -7.24 -11.28 8.64
CA PHE A 254 -6.97 -9.87 8.83
C PHE A 254 -5.46 -9.66 8.93
N VAL A 255 -4.87 -8.96 7.97
CA VAL A 255 -3.43 -8.78 7.88
C VAL A 255 -3.07 -7.34 8.24
N ILE A 256 -2.38 -7.18 9.36
CA ILE A 256 -1.88 -5.91 9.87
C ILE A 256 -0.46 -5.72 9.32
N SER A 257 -0.31 -4.83 8.34
CA SER A 257 0.97 -4.49 7.73
C SER A 257 1.63 -3.34 8.50
N VAL A 258 2.87 -3.58 8.92
CA VAL A 258 3.68 -2.69 9.78
C VAL A 258 5.11 -2.63 9.28
N SER A 259 5.78 -1.49 9.53
CA SER A 259 7.15 -1.26 9.04
C SER A 259 8.22 -2.10 9.74
N CYS A 260 8.09 -2.34 11.04
CA CYS A 260 9.08 -3.03 11.86
C CYS A 260 8.48 -3.82 13.02
N TRP A 261 9.32 -4.66 13.63
CA TRP A 261 9.01 -5.52 14.76
C TRP A 261 8.52 -4.76 15.98
N ASP A 262 9.16 -3.64 16.32
CA ASP A 262 8.82 -2.90 17.54
C ASP A 262 7.39 -2.35 17.49
N LEU A 263 6.97 -1.85 16.33
CA LEU A 263 5.59 -1.41 16.10
C LEU A 263 4.62 -2.60 16.15
N ALA A 264 4.99 -3.75 15.58
CA ALA A 264 4.18 -4.97 15.65
C ALA A 264 3.97 -5.42 17.11
N MET A 265 5.04 -5.40 17.91
CA MET A 265 5.02 -5.77 19.32
C MET A 265 4.24 -4.77 20.17
N ASP A 266 4.33 -3.48 19.88
CA ASP A 266 3.53 -2.45 20.56
C ASP A 266 2.04 -2.68 20.33
N ILE A 267 1.63 -2.91 19.07
CA ILE A 267 0.25 -3.25 18.73
C ILE A 267 -0.18 -4.55 19.43
N ALA A 268 0.66 -5.58 19.41
CA ALA A 268 0.34 -6.85 20.06
C ALA A 268 0.18 -6.73 21.58
N LYS A 269 0.93 -5.83 22.24
CA LYS A 269 0.81 -5.55 23.67
C LYS A 269 -0.46 -4.76 24.01
N ASN A 270 -0.74 -3.72 23.23
CA ASN A 270 -1.79 -2.75 23.54
C ASN A 270 -3.17 -3.16 22.99
N LEU A 271 -3.22 -3.98 21.94
CA LEU A 271 -4.47 -4.55 21.43
C LEU A 271 -4.71 -5.97 21.97
N ASN A 272 -5.91 -6.17 22.50
CA ASN A 272 -6.39 -7.48 22.91
C ASN A 272 -6.85 -8.32 21.70
N LEU A 273 -5.93 -8.63 20.77
CA LEU A 273 -6.25 -9.36 19.54
C LEU A 273 -6.87 -10.75 19.79
N GLU A 274 -6.62 -11.34 20.96
CA GLU A 274 -7.15 -12.67 21.34
C GLU A 274 -8.64 -12.65 21.66
N SER A 275 -9.24 -11.48 21.91
CA SER A 275 -10.68 -11.38 22.16
C SER A 275 -11.52 -11.48 20.88
N TYR A 276 -10.89 -11.51 19.71
CA TYR A 276 -11.57 -11.52 18.41
C TYR A 276 -11.50 -12.91 17.77
N ASN A 277 -12.58 -13.36 17.14
CA ASN A 277 -12.61 -14.60 16.39
C ASN A 277 -12.01 -14.44 14.98
N LEU A 278 -11.97 -13.21 14.45
CA LEU A 278 -11.32 -12.88 13.19
C LEU A 278 -9.80 -13.13 13.30
N PRO A 279 -9.22 -14.08 12.55
CA PRO A 279 -7.80 -14.37 12.62
C PRO A 279 -6.95 -13.16 12.21
N CYS A 280 -6.06 -12.72 13.10
CA CYS A 280 -5.19 -11.57 12.91
C CYS A 280 -3.75 -12.02 12.67
N LEU A 281 -3.14 -11.55 11.60
CA LEU A 281 -1.77 -11.86 11.19
C LEU A 281 -1.00 -10.54 11.00
N PHE A 282 0.20 -10.45 11.54
CA PHE A 282 1.11 -9.35 11.25
C PHE A 282 1.91 -9.67 9.99
N CYS A 283 2.11 -8.67 9.13
CA CYS A 283 3.07 -8.70 8.04
C CYS A 283 4.08 -7.58 8.30
N ILE A 284 5.31 -7.95 8.63
CA ILE A 284 6.36 -7.03 9.09
C ILE A 284 7.31 -6.77 7.92
N GLU A 285 7.32 -5.54 7.43
CA GLU A 285 7.96 -5.16 6.16
C GLU A 285 9.48 -5.27 6.18
N GLU A 286 10.14 -5.02 7.31
CA GLU A 286 11.61 -5.13 7.41
C GLU A 286 12.12 -6.55 7.06
N TYR A 287 11.30 -7.59 7.27
CA TYR A 287 11.64 -8.96 6.88
C TYR A 287 11.30 -9.28 5.42
N ILE A 288 10.44 -8.51 4.76
CA ILE A 288 10.18 -8.67 3.32
C ILE A 288 11.45 -8.33 2.52
N GLU A 289 12.17 -7.29 2.94
CA GLU A 289 13.38 -6.81 2.29
C GLU A 289 14.57 -7.77 2.51
N THR A 290 14.67 -8.37 3.70
CA THR A 290 15.83 -9.17 4.13
C THR A 290 15.64 -10.68 3.92
N GLU A 291 14.46 -11.21 4.21
CA GLU A 291 14.17 -12.65 4.20
C GLU A 291 13.16 -13.09 3.13
N GLY A 292 12.44 -12.14 2.53
CA GLY A 292 11.37 -12.40 1.57
C GLY A 292 9.97 -12.41 2.20
N LEU A 293 8.94 -12.40 1.34
CA LEU A 293 7.55 -12.29 1.79
C LEU A 293 7.11 -13.50 2.64
N SER A 294 7.51 -14.70 2.26
CA SER A 294 7.15 -15.96 2.94
C SER A 294 7.48 -15.96 4.44
N LYS A 295 8.53 -15.24 4.84
CA LYS A 295 9.06 -15.19 6.21
C LYS A 295 8.66 -13.93 6.98
N SER A 296 7.82 -13.08 6.40
CA SER A 296 7.43 -11.79 6.99
C SER A 296 6.18 -11.83 7.89
N PHE A 297 5.60 -13.02 8.10
CA PHE A 297 4.30 -13.16 8.77
C PHE A 297 4.41 -13.69 10.20
N TYR A 298 3.62 -13.11 11.11
CA TYR A 298 3.66 -13.42 12.53
C TYR A 298 2.28 -13.42 13.17
N LEU A 299 2.04 -14.36 14.10
CA LEU A 299 0.84 -14.41 14.93
C LEU A 299 1.16 -13.95 16.35
N LYS A 300 0.23 -13.21 16.95
CA LYS A 300 0.27 -12.97 18.39
C LYS A 300 0.00 -14.29 19.12
N GLN A 301 0.85 -14.58 20.10
CA GLN A 301 0.70 -15.64 21.08
C GLN A 301 0.91 -15.06 22.47
N VAL A 302 0.32 -15.70 23.48
CA VAL A 302 0.62 -15.40 24.88
C VAL A 302 1.40 -16.57 25.44
N VAL A 303 2.64 -16.31 25.85
CA VAL A 303 3.52 -17.27 26.50
C VAL A 303 3.89 -16.66 27.85
N ASP A 304 3.63 -17.38 28.94
CA ASP A 304 3.91 -16.92 30.31
C ASP A 304 3.30 -15.55 30.64
N ALA A 305 2.03 -15.34 30.25
CA ALA A 305 1.29 -14.08 30.39
C ALA A 305 1.93 -12.85 29.71
N LYS A 306 2.92 -13.05 28.82
CA LYS A 306 3.53 -12.00 28.00
C LYS A 306 3.15 -12.18 26.53
N PRO A 307 2.77 -11.10 25.84
CA PRO A 307 2.55 -11.16 24.40
C PRO A 307 3.87 -11.42 23.69
N LYS A 308 3.86 -12.38 22.78
CA LYS A 308 4.96 -12.74 21.88
C LYS A 308 4.44 -12.83 20.45
N LEU A 309 5.28 -12.51 19.48
CA LEU A 309 5.00 -12.77 18.07
C LEU A 309 5.70 -14.07 17.66
N ALA A 310 4.92 -15.04 17.19
CA ALA A 310 5.42 -16.31 16.67
C ALA A 310 5.41 -16.26 15.14
N LYS A 311 6.54 -16.61 14.53
CA LYS A 311 6.70 -16.63 13.08
C LYS A 311 5.75 -17.66 12.45
N VAL A 312 5.17 -17.30 11.33
CA VAL A 312 4.37 -18.18 10.48
C VAL A 312 4.97 -18.16 9.09
N ASP A 313 5.67 -19.24 8.76
CA ASP A 313 6.22 -19.38 7.42
C ASP A 313 5.08 -19.63 6.42
N MET A 314 5.08 -18.86 5.34
CA MET A 314 4.14 -18.95 4.23
C MET A 314 4.92 -19.39 2.98
N PRO A 315 5.37 -20.65 2.89
CA PRO A 315 6.31 -21.12 1.86
C PRO A 315 5.74 -21.08 0.44
N PHE A 316 4.43 -20.84 0.29
CA PHE A 316 3.81 -20.61 -1.03
C PHE A 316 4.07 -19.20 -1.59
N PHE A 317 4.79 -18.35 -0.83
CA PHE A 317 5.33 -17.08 -1.29
C PHE A 317 6.85 -17.13 -1.52
N ASP A 318 7.47 -18.31 -1.51
CA ASP A 318 8.87 -18.51 -1.89
C ASP A 318 9.09 -18.50 -3.41
#